data_AF-A0A6I4KTF6-F1
#
_entry.id   AF-A0A6I4KTF6-F1
#
_cell.length_a   1.000
_cell.length_b   1.000
_cell.length_c   1.000
_cell.angle_alpha   90.00
_cell.angle_beta   90.00
_cell.angle_gamma   90.00
#
_symmetry.space_group_name_H-M   'P 1'
#
loop_
_entity.id
_entity.type
_entity.pdbx_description
1 polymer ?
#
loop_
_entity_poly.entity_id
_entity_poly.type
_entity_poly.pdbx_seq_one_letter_code
_entity_poly.pdbx_strand_id
1 'polypeptide(L)'
;MRLLTLSLLLASGLAQAVAPKAESFAPVFELAGIRLLCEQSAPLVQRGLDQAEQKRLAQAFAADALCLDLAKRLAKKIDQAQLEQARELLESPLAQRFTEAERAVGADAGAELAAYREQLAARPPRQERLDLVRRLDAAAHTTVLATLLRYEAGKTQALLALRGRGESIDEASLSSQTQAQEEALRASSAAAVESFMLYAYRRMPSQQLSDYAALYEQPAVALLLDSSVVILPELFAARREQLRK
;
A
#
# COMPACT_ATOMS: atom_id res chain seq x y z
N MET A 1 23.21 -38.37 51.87
CA MET A 1 22.96 -36.92 51.94
C MET A 1 23.59 -36.30 50.71
N ARG A 2 22.80 -35.93 49.67
CA ARG A 2 22.18 -34.60 49.47
C ARG A 2 23.26 -33.50 49.41
N LEU A 3 23.42 -32.66 48.39
CA LEU A 3 22.66 -32.30 47.20
C LEU A 3 23.65 -31.47 46.34
N LEU A 4 23.94 -31.85 45.10
CA LEU A 4 24.67 -31.00 44.14
C LEU A 4 23.61 -30.33 43.26
N THR A 5 23.23 -29.11 43.62
CA THR A 5 22.34 -28.26 42.83
C THR A 5 23.09 -27.76 41.59
N LEU A 6 22.79 -28.36 40.44
CA LEU A 6 23.19 -27.88 39.13
C LEU A 6 22.22 -26.76 38.70
N SER A 7 22.63 -25.51 38.88
CA SER A 7 21.92 -24.36 38.32
C SER A 7 22.23 -24.26 36.82
N LEU A 8 21.37 -24.84 35.98
CA LEU A 8 21.37 -24.55 34.54
C LEU A 8 20.93 -23.10 34.32
N LEU A 9 21.91 -22.23 34.04
CA LEU A 9 21.66 -20.90 33.48
C LEU A 9 21.20 -21.06 32.03
N LEU A 10 19.89 -21.01 31.83
CA LEU A 10 19.26 -20.74 30.53
C LEU A 10 19.60 -19.28 30.13
N ALA A 11 20.78 -19.08 29.54
CA ALA A 11 21.07 -17.87 28.80
C ALA A 11 20.34 -17.94 27.45
N SER A 12 19.03 -17.68 27.48
CA SER A 12 18.28 -17.35 26.26
C SER A 12 18.87 -16.05 25.73
N GLY A 13 19.69 -16.14 24.69
CA GLY A 13 20.22 -14.97 24.00
C GLY A 13 19.05 -14.11 23.53
N LEU A 14 18.88 -12.95 24.15
CA LEU A 14 18.07 -11.87 23.61
C LEU A 14 18.78 -11.41 22.34
N ALA A 15 18.43 -11.98 21.19
CA ALA A 15 18.73 -11.38 19.90
C ALA A 15 18.15 -9.96 19.94
N GLN A 16 19.02 -8.95 20.06
CA GLN A 16 18.57 -7.56 20.01
C GLN A 16 17.96 -7.32 18.64
N ALA A 17 16.72 -6.86 18.61
CA ALA A 17 16.06 -6.44 17.38
C ALA A 17 16.87 -5.29 16.76
N VAL A 18 17.57 -5.58 15.66
CA VAL A 18 18.37 -4.59 14.94
C VAL A 18 17.45 -3.82 14.01
N ALA A 19 17.42 -2.50 14.12
CA ALA A 19 16.67 -1.67 13.18
C ALA A 19 17.31 -1.75 11.78
N PRO A 20 16.54 -2.02 10.73
CA PRO A 20 17.03 -2.04 9.35
C PRO A 20 17.39 -0.62 8.90
N LYS A 21 18.33 -0.53 7.94
CA LYS A 21 18.55 0.72 7.22
C LYS A 21 17.34 1.04 6.35
N ALA A 22 17.01 2.32 6.18
CA ALA A 22 15.84 2.72 5.39
C ALA A 22 15.96 2.26 3.92
N GLU A 23 17.17 2.23 3.37
CA GLU A 23 17.44 1.79 2.01
C GLU A 23 17.14 0.29 1.81
N SER A 24 17.20 -0.52 2.88
CA SER A 24 16.88 -1.95 2.84
C SER A 24 15.41 -2.24 2.55
N PHE A 25 14.50 -1.26 2.72
CA PHE A 25 13.09 -1.43 2.39
C PHE A 25 12.79 -1.36 0.89
N ALA A 26 13.68 -0.76 0.08
CA ALA A 26 13.44 -0.57 -1.35
C ALA A 26 13.01 -1.87 -2.07
N PRO A 27 13.75 -3.00 -2.00
CA PRO A 27 13.32 -4.23 -2.66
C PRO A 27 11.98 -4.76 -2.13
N VAL A 28 11.71 -4.62 -0.82
CA VAL A 28 10.46 -5.09 -0.22
C VAL A 28 9.28 -4.22 -0.67
N PHE A 29 9.48 -2.91 -0.84
CA PHE A 29 8.46 -2.01 -1.37
C PHE A 29 8.11 -2.28 -2.83
N GLU A 30 9.09 -2.67 -3.65
CA GLU A 30 8.83 -3.13 -5.02
C GLU A 30 7.92 -4.36 -5.00
N LEU A 31 8.28 -5.36 -4.20
CA LEU A 31 7.57 -6.64 -4.12
C LEU A 31 6.16 -6.51 -3.52
N ALA A 32 5.98 -5.62 -2.53
CA ALA A 32 4.69 -5.37 -1.89
C ALA A 32 3.81 -4.35 -2.63
N GLY A 33 4.25 -3.83 -3.78
CA GLY A 33 3.53 -2.79 -4.54
C GLY A 33 3.50 -1.41 -3.88
N ILE A 34 4.21 -1.21 -2.76
CA ILE A 34 4.31 0.10 -2.07
C ILE A 34 5.07 1.11 -2.93
N ARG A 35 6.08 0.66 -3.69
CA ARG A 35 6.80 1.53 -4.64
C ARG A 35 5.83 2.20 -5.59
N LEU A 36 4.91 1.43 -6.17
CA LEU A 36 3.94 1.92 -7.14
C LEU A 36 3.06 3.03 -6.53
N LEU A 37 2.73 2.95 -5.24
CA LEU A 37 2.00 4.03 -4.55
C LEU A 37 2.83 5.31 -4.47
N CYS A 38 4.13 5.22 -4.16
CA CYS A 38 5.04 6.37 -4.18
C CYS A 38 5.12 6.99 -5.59
N GLU A 39 5.21 6.16 -6.63
CA GLU A 39 5.30 6.61 -8.02
C GLU A 39 4.01 7.28 -8.52
N GLN A 40 2.85 6.76 -8.10
CA GLN A 40 1.55 7.33 -8.46
C GLN A 40 1.20 8.61 -7.70
N SER A 41 1.88 8.89 -6.58
CA SER A 41 1.57 10.03 -5.72
C SER A 41 1.66 11.37 -6.47
N ALA A 42 2.78 11.65 -7.15
CA ALA A 42 2.98 12.90 -7.88
C ALA A 42 1.98 13.09 -9.05
N PRO A 43 1.81 12.13 -9.99
CA PRO A 43 0.82 12.27 -11.06
C PRO A 43 -0.62 12.50 -10.57
N LEU A 44 -0.99 11.90 -9.42
CA LEU A 44 -2.33 12.09 -8.87
C LEU A 44 -2.54 13.48 -8.29
N VAL A 45 -1.60 14.01 -7.49
CA VAL A 45 -1.73 15.36 -6.93
C VAL A 45 -1.68 16.45 -8.01
N GLN A 46 -0.96 16.21 -9.09
CA GLN A 46 -0.74 17.15 -10.20
C GLN A 46 -1.93 17.34 -11.14
N ARG A 47 -2.89 16.40 -11.12
CA ARG A 47 -3.98 16.37 -12.10
C ARG A 47 -4.80 17.66 -12.10
N GLY A 48 -4.96 18.27 -13.28
CA GLY A 48 -5.80 19.46 -13.47
C GLY A 48 -5.15 20.78 -13.03
N LEU A 49 -3.87 20.78 -12.65
CA LEU A 49 -3.12 21.99 -12.26
C LEU A 49 -2.31 22.56 -13.43
N ASP A 50 -1.89 23.82 -13.30
CA ASP A 50 -0.97 24.45 -14.24
C ASP A 50 0.46 23.91 -14.11
N GLN A 51 1.31 24.23 -15.08
CA GLN A 51 2.68 23.70 -15.16
C GLN A 51 3.57 24.11 -13.96
N ALA A 52 3.33 25.29 -13.37
CA ALA A 52 4.13 25.79 -12.27
C ALA A 52 3.83 25.00 -10.99
N GLU A 53 2.53 24.83 -10.68
CA GLU A 53 2.08 24.00 -9.55
C GLU A 53 2.45 22.53 -9.77
N GLN A 54 2.35 22.01 -11.00
CA GLN A 54 2.78 20.65 -11.30
C GLN A 54 4.25 20.41 -10.96
N LYS A 55 5.15 21.34 -11.32
CA LYS A 55 6.59 21.24 -11.02
C LYS A 55 6.87 21.29 -9.51
N ARG A 56 6.17 22.17 -8.79
CA ARG A 56 6.28 22.28 -7.32
C ARG A 56 5.86 20.97 -6.64
N LEU A 57 4.74 20.40 -7.08
CA LEU A 57 4.25 19.12 -6.54
C LEU A 57 5.10 17.93 -6.94
N ALA A 58 5.72 17.95 -8.14
CA ALA A 58 6.65 16.90 -8.56
C ALA A 58 7.80 16.75 -7.55
N GLN A 59 8.31 17.88 -7.04
CA GLN A 59 9.38 17.90 -6.06
C GLN A 59 8.91 17.43 -4.68
N ALA A 60 7.76 17.93 -4.22
CA ALA A 60 7.21 17.57 -2.90
C ALA A 60 6.79 16.10 -2.80
N PHE A 61 6.31 15.52 -3.90
CA PHE A 61 5.81 14.14 -3.97
C PHE A 61 6.71 13.22 -4.82
N ALA A 62 8.00 13.55 -4.97
CA ALA A 62 8.95 12.70 -5.67
C ALA A 62 8.99 11.29 -5.05
N ALA A 63 8.83 10.26 -5.89
CA ALA A 63 8.63 8.88 -5.46
C ALA A 63 9.75 8.38 -4.53
N ASP A 64 11.01 8.59 -4.91
CA ASP A 64 12.18 8.16 -4.13
C ASP A 64 12.20 8.79 -2.74
N ALA A 65 11.94 10.10 -2.65
CA ALA A 65 11.94 10.82 -1.39
C ALA A 65 10.76 10.39 -0.50
N LEU A 66 9.58 10.16 -1.09
CA LEU A 66 8.40 9.71 -0.36
C LEU A 66 8.59 8.30 0.19
N CYS A 67 9.07 7.36 -0.62
CA CYS A 67 9.36 6.00 -0.19
C CYS A 67 10.50 5.95 0.83
N LEU A 68 11.57 6.75 0.66
CA LEU A 68 12.63 6.82 1.66
C LEU A 68 12.11 7.31 3.03
N ASP A 69 11.23 8.31 3.05
CA ASP A 69 10.65 8.80 4.30
C ASP A 69 9.65 7.81 4.92
N LEU A 70 8.93 7.03 4.12
CA LEU A 70 8.14 5.89 4.59
C LEU A 70 9.05 4.84 5.24
N ALA A 71 10.12 4.43 4.56
CA ALA A 71 11.08 3.46 5.07
C ALA A 71 11.73 3.90 6.39
N LYS A 72 12.11 5.18 6.54
CA LYS A 72 12.63 5.72 7.80
C LYS A 72 11.64 5.61 8.96
N ARG A 73 10.34 5.73 8.71
CA ARG A 73 9.30 5.58 9.73
C ARG A 73 9.04 4.10 10.04
N LEU A 74 9.06 3.24 9.03
CA LEU A 74 8.92 1.79 9.20
C LEU A 74 10.12 1.16 9.93
N ALA A 75 11.34 1.65 9.72
CA ALA A 75 12.54 1.19 10.43
C ALA A 75 12.47 1.37 11.96
N LYS A 76 11.51 2.15 12.46
CA LYS A 76 11.23 2.33 13.90
C LYS A 76 10.23 1.29 14.45
N LYS A 77 9.57 0.53 13.57
CA LYS A 77 8.50 -0.42 13.88
C LYS A 77 8.83 -1.85 13.47
N ILE A 78 9.67 -1.99 12.45
CA ILE A 78 10.03 -3.26 11.82
C ILE A 78 11.52 -3.46 12.04
N ASP A 79 11.90 -4.59 12.63
CA ASP A 79 13.30 -4.98 12.75
C ASP A 79 13.83 -5.68 11.48
N GLN A 80 15.14 -5.86 11.41
CA GLN A 80 15.80 -6.44 10.25
C GLN A 80 15.33 -7.87 9.96
N ALA A 81 15.03 -8.67 10.99
CA ALA A 81 14.59 -10.05 10.81
C ALA A 81 13.17 -10.10 10.22
N GLN A 82 12.28 -9.23 10.70
CA GLN A 82 10.94 -9.07 10.15
C GLN A 82 10.97 -8.57 8.70
N LEU A 83 11.86 -7.63 8.38
CA LEU A 83 12.01 -7.13 7.01
C LEU A 83 12.49 -8.23 6.05
N GLU A 84 13.50 -9.00 6.43
CA GLU A 84 13.96 -10.14 5.61
C GLU A 84 12.89 -11.23 5.50
N GLN A 85 12.14 -11.52 6.57
CA GLN A 85 11.05 -12.48 6.50
C GLN A 85 9.96 -12.04 5.51
N ALA A 86 9.56 -10.75 5.55
CA ALA A 86 8.61 -10.21 4.58
C ALA A 86 9.16 -10.32 3.15
N ARG A 87 10.45 -10.02 2.95
CA ARG A 87 11.13 -10.14 1.67
C ARG A 87 11.12 -11.58 1.15
N GLU A 88 11.54 -12.56 1.94
CA GLU A 88 11.59 -13.98 1.55
C GLU A 88 10.20 -14.50 1.14
N LEU A 89 9.16 -14.12 1.88
CA LEU A 89 7.78 -14.47 1.55
C LEU A 89 7.36 -13.88 0.20
N LEU A 90 7.61 -12.58 0.00
CA LEU A 90 7.23 -11.86 -1.22
C LEU A 90 8.11 -12.21 -2.44
N GLU A 91 9.30 -12.76 -2.22
CA GLU A 91 10.17 -13.31 -3.27
C GLU A 91 9.82 -14.77 -3.64
N SER A 92 8.88 -15.40 -2.93
CA SER A 92 8.55 -16.81 -3.14
C SER A 92 8.06 -17.09 -4.58
N PRO A 93 8.23 -18.33 -5.11
CA PRO A 93 7.72 -18.69 -6.43
C PRO A 93 6.21 -18.50 -6.59
N LEU A 94 5.45 -18.56 -5.49
CA LEU A 94 4.02 -18.25 -5.51
C LEU A 94 3.79 -16.76 -5.79
N ALA A 95 4.43 -15.88 -5.02
CA ALA A 95 4.29 -14.44 -5.19
C ALA A 95 4.75 -13.97 -6.58
N GLN A 96 5.89 -14.48 -7.06
CA GLN A 96 6.40 -14.15 -8.40
C GLN A 96 5.39 -14.47 -9.51
N ARG A 97 4.71 -15.62 -9.45
CA ARG A 97 3.67 -15.98 -10.44
C ARG A 97 2.49 -15.01 -10.43
N PHE A 98 2.08 -14.53 -9.26
CA PHE A 98 0.99 -13.55 -9.14
C PHE A 98 1.43 -12.17 -9.66
N THR A 99 2.64 -11.72 -9.33
CA THR A 99 3.22 -10.48 -9.85
C THR A 99 3.39 -10.51 -11.37
N GLU A 100 3.73 -11.66 -11.96
CA GLU A 100 3.74 -11.83 -13.42
C GLU A 100 2.34 -11.71 -14.03
N ALA A 101 1.32 -12.29 -13.39
CA ALA A 101 -0.06 -12.19 -13.84
C ALA A 101 -0.60 -10.76 -13.76
N GLU A 102 -0.24 -10.01 -12.72
CA GLU A 102 -0.56 -8.59 -12.56
C GLU A 102 0.12 -7.74 -13.64
N ARG A 103 1.42 -7.96 -13.88
CA ARG A 103 2.16 -7.26 -14.94
C ARG A 103 1.62 -7.57 -16.33
N ALA A 104 1.14 -8.78 -16.57
CA ALA A 104 0.50 -9.16 -17.82
C ALA A 104 -0.83 -8.45 -18.08
N VAL A 105 -1.45 -7.83 -17.05
CA VAL A 105 -2.56 -6.90 -17.28
C VAL A 105 -2.04 -5.61 -17.93
N GLY A 106 -0.89 -5.09 -17.50
CA GLY A 106 -0.23 -3.95 -18.17
C GLY A 106 -1.04 -2.64 -18.18
N ALA A 107 -0.42 -1.56 -18.65
CA ALA A 107 -1.06 -0.24 -18.73
C ALA A 107 -2.11 -0.13 -19.85
N ASP A 108 -2.01 -0.97 -20.89
CA ASP A 108 -2.85 -0.93 -22.09
C ASP A 108 -4.08 -1.84 -22.04
N ALA A 109 -4.23 -2.71 -21.03
CA ALA A 109 -5.43 -3.54 -20.89
C ALA A 109 -6.67 -2.77 -20.40
N GLY A 110 -6.66 -1.43 -20.42
CA GLY A 110 -7.83 -0.63 -20.05
C GLY A 110 -9.10 -1.06 -20.80
N ALA A 111 -8.98 -1.36 -22.10
CA ALA A 111 -10.08 -1.85 -22.91
C ALA A 111 -10.49 -3.30 -22.58
N GLU A 112 -9.53 -4.21 -22.38
CA GLU A 112 -9.81 -5.61 -22.03
C GLU A 112 -10.42 -5.74 -20.63
N LEU A 113 -9.90 -5.00 -19.66
CA LEU A 113 -10.42 -4.95 -18.30
C LEU A 113 -11.82 -4.31 -18.28
N ALA A 114 -12.08 -3.29 -19.10
CA ALA A 114 -13.42 -2.73 -19.27
C ALA A 114 -14.41 -3.77 -19.83
N ALA A 115 -14.03 -4.47 -20.90
CA ALA A 115 -14.84 -5.56 -21.45
C ALA A 115 -15.05 -6.70 -20.43
N TYR A 116 -14.05 -7.01 -19.63
CA TYR A 116 -14.18 -8.01 -18.57
C TYR A 116 -15.15 -7.55 -17.46
N ARG A 117 -15.15 -6.27 -17.09
CA ARG A 117 -16.12 -5.72 -16.12
C ARG A 117 -17.56 -5.83 -16.61
N GLU A 118 -17.81 -5.61 -17.89
CA GLU A 118 -19.13 -5.84 -18.50
C GLU A 118 -19.53 -7.33 -18.41
N GLN A 119 -18.58 -8.24 -18.65
CA GLN A 119 -18.82 -9.68 -18.50
C GLN A 119 -19.14 -10.07 -17.06
N LEU A 120 -18.48 -9.49 -16.06
CA LEU A 120 -18.75 -9.77 -14.64
C LEU A 120 -20.19 -9.41 -14.26
N ALA A 121 -20.75 -8.34 -14.82
CA ALA A 121 -22.14 -7.94 -14.58
C ALA A 121 -23.14 -8.96 -15.17
N ALA A 122 -22.84 -9.52 -16.34
CA ALA A 122 -23.68 -10.50 -17.01
C ALA A 122 -23.49 -11.94 -16.47
N ARG A 123 -22.29 -12.26 -16.01
CA ARG A 123 -21.84 -13.59 -15.57
C ARG A 123 -20.94 -13.45 -14.35
N PRO A 124 -21.51 -13.28 -13.15
CA PRO A 124 -20.72 -13.15 -11.94
C PRO A 124 -19.89 -14.42 -11.68
N PRO A 125 -18.67 -14.29 -11.13
CA PRO A 125 -17.89 -15.42 -10.66
C PRO A 125 -18.65 -16.18 -9.56
N ARG A 126 -18.22 -17.42 -9.29
CA ARG A 126 -18.70 -18.18 -8.13
C ARG A 126 -18.39 -17.42 -6.84
N GLN A 127 -19.28 -17.49 -5.86
CA GLN A 127 -19.12 -16.78 -4.59
C GLN A 127 -17.79 -17.08 -3.90
N GLU A 128 -17.38 -18.35 -3.86
CA GLU A 128 -16.08 -18.77 -3.31
C GLU A 128 -14.89 -18.02 -3.93
N ARG A 129 -14.96 -17.72 -5.24
CA ARG A 129 -13.91 -16.98 -5.93
C ARG A 129 -13.89 -15.51 -5.53
N LEU A 130 -15.06 -14.92 -5.35
CA LEU A 130 -15.19 -13.55 -4.84
C LEU A 130 -14.65 -13.45 -3.42
N ASP A 131 -14.98 -14.41 -2.56
CA ASP A 131 -14.53 -14.43 -1.17
C ASP A 131 -13.01 -14.53 -1.07
N LEU A 132 -12.37 -15.34 -1.93
CA LEU A 132 -10.91 -15.42 -2.00
C LEU A 132 -10.26 -14.11 -2.45
N VAL A 133 -10.83 -13.42 -3.45
CA VAL A 133 -10.32 -12.11 -3.90
C VAL A 133 -10.47 -11.08 -2.78
N ARG A 134 -11.60 -11.04 -2.08
CA ARG A 134 -11.84 -10.13 -0.96
C ARG A 134 -10.91 -10.40 0.22
N ARG A 135 -10.64 -11.67 0.53
CA ARG A 135 -9.68 -12.06 1.56
C ARG A 135 -8.27 -11.59 1.20
N LEU A 136 -7.86 -11.80 -0.05
CA LEU A 136 -6.57 -11.29 -0.53
C LEU A 136 -6.50 -9.76 -0.46
N ASP A 137 -7.53 -9.06 -0.93
CA ASP A 137 -7.59 -7.59 -0.86
C ASP A 137 -7.48 -7.07 0.58
N ALA A 138 -8.19 -7.71 1.52
CA ALA A 138 -8.10 -7.37 2.93
C ALA A 138 -6.69 -7.59 3.51
N ALA A 139 -6.02 -8.69 3.17
CA ALA A 139 -4.68 -8.99 3.64
C ALA A 139 -3.60 -8.10 2.99
N ALA A 140 -3.75 -7.80 1.69
CA ALA A 140 -2.83 -6.96 0.92
C ALA A 140 -3.13 -5.46 1.06
N HIS A 141 -4.20 -5.07 1.73
CA HIS A 141 -4.68 -3.70 1.87
C HIS A 141 -4.86 -2.95 0.55
N THR A 142 -5.12 -3.65 -0.56
CA THR A 142 -5.05 -3.02 -1.90
C THR A 142 -6.11 -1.92 -2.06
N THR A 143 -7.35 -2.20 -1.67
CA THR A 143 -8.45 -1.23 -1.64
C THR A 143 -8.18 -0.08 -0.68
N VAL A 144 -7.62 -0.37 0.50
CA VAL A 144 -7.31 0.63 1.52
C VAL A 144 -6.25 1.59 1.00
N LEU A 145 -5.13 1.08 0.49
CA LEU A 145 -4.02 1.87 -0.04
C LEU A 145 -4.43 2.67 -1.28
N ALA A 146 -5.21 2.08 -2.20
CA ALA A 146 -5.74 2.79 -3.36
C ALA A 146 -6.70 3.93 -2.96
N THR A 147 -7.55 3.71 -1.94
CA THR A 147 -8.44 4.73 -1.40
C THR A 147 -7.67 5.85 -0.73
N LEU A 148 -6.72 5.51 0.14
CA LEU A 148 -5.84 6.46 0.82
C LEU A 148 -5.10 7.35 -0.18
N LEU A 149 -4.49 6.75 -1.21
CA LEU A 149 -3.74 7.48 -2.22
C LEU A 149 -4.63 8.49 -2.98
N ARG A 150 -5.83 8.07 -3.41
CA ARG A 150 -6.78 8.95 -4.10
C ARG A 150 -7.31 10.05 -3.18
N TYR A 151 -7.62 9.71 -1.94
CA TYR A 151 -8.13 10.63 -0.95
C TYR A 151 -7.10 11.71 -0.59
N GLU A 152 -5.88 11.29 -0.25
CA GLU A 152 -4.80 12.20 0.12
C GLU A 152 -4.35 13.09 -1.05
N ALA A 153 -4.43 12.58 -2.29
CA ALA A 153 -4.22 13.39 -3.47
C ALA A 153 -5.31 14.45 -3.67
N GLY A 154 -6.59 14.06 -3.60
CA GLY A 154 -7.72 14.98 -3.70
C GLY A 154 -7.75 16.04 -2.59
N LYS A 155 -7.40 15.64 -1.37
CA LYS A 155 -7.24 16.53 -0.21
C LYS A 155 -6.13 17.56 -0.43
N THR A 156 -5.02 17.16 -1.06
CA THR A 156 -3.95 18.08 -1.45
C THR A 156 -4.43 19.08 -2.50
N GLN A 157 -5.20 18.65 -3.50
CA GLN A 157 -5.79 19.54 -4.50
C GLN A 157 -6.80 20.53 -3.89
N ALA A 158 -7.62 20.07 -2.95
CA ALA A 158 -8.57 20.93 -2.22
C ALA A 158 -7.84 22.04 -1.44
N LEU A 159 -6.73 21.69 -0.77
CA LEU A 159 -5.88 22.67 -0.09
C LEU A 159 -5.31 23.72 -1.05
N LEU A 160 -4.80 23.30 -2.21
CA LEU A 160 -4.27 24.23 -3.21
C LEU A 160 -5.36 25.14 -3.78
N ALA A 161 -6.55 24.62 -4.03
CA ALA A 161 -7.69 25.41 -4.49
C ALA A 161 -8.13 26.46 -3.47
N LEU A 162 -8.16 26.11 -2.17
CA LEU A 162 -8.42 27.06 -1.08
C LEU A 162 -7.38 28.19 -1.07
N ARG A 163 -6.09 27.84 -1.20
CA ARG A 163 -5.00 28.82 -1.24
C ARG A 163 -5.04 29.72 -2.46
N GLY A 164 -5.42 29.19 -3.62
CA GLY A 164 -5.64 29.98 -4.82
C GLY A 164 -6.70 31.08 -4.63
N ARG A 165 -7.60 30.91 -3.65
CA ARG A 165 -8.60 31.91 -3.23
C ARG A 165 -8.17 32.76 -2.03
N GLY A 166 -6.93 32.61 -1.55
CA GLY A 166 -6.41 33.31 -0.37
C GLY A 166 -6.90 32.74 0.96
N GLU A 167 -7.55 31.57 0.97
CA GLU A 167 -8.02 30.91 2.18
C GLU A 167 -6.91 30.07 2.82
N SER A 168 -6.98 29.92 4.15
CA SER A 168 -6.08 29.06 4.91
C SER A 168 -6.88 28.12 5.80
N ILE A 169 -6.45 26.88 5.88
CA ILE A 169 -7.08 25.83 6.68
C ILE A 169 -5.97 24.99 7.33
N ASP A 170 -6.22 24.47 8.54
CA ASP A 170 -5.33 23.48 9.15
C ASP A 170 -5.66 22.06 8.67
N GLU A 171 -4.76 21.12 8.94
CA GLU A 171 -4.86 19.74 8.48
C GLU A 171 -6.08 19.01 9.07
N ALA A 172 -6.46 19.32 10.32
CA ALA A 172 -7.59 18.68 10.99
C ALA A 172 -8.92 19.13 10.39
N SER A 173 -9.07 20.44 10.18
CA SER A 173 -10.23 21.05 9.53
C SER A 173 -10.35 20.62 8.08
N LEU A 174 -9.24 20.55 7.34
CA LEU A 174 -9.22 20.03 5.97
C LEU A 174 -9.70 18.58 5.93
N SER A 175 -9.19 17.72 6.82
CA SER A 175 -9.61 16.32 6.92
C SER A 175 -11.09 16.20 7.23
N SER A 176 -11.60 16.99 8.17
CA SER A 176 -13.02 16.99 8.53
C SER A 176 -13.91 17.38 7.35
N GLN A 177 -13.52 18.40 6.57
CA GLN A 177 -14.29 18.86 5.41
C GLN A 177 -14.24 17.88 4.23
N THR A 178 -13.16 17.10 4.10
CA THR A 178 -13.00 16.13 3.00
C THR A 178 -13.45 14.72 3.35
N GLN A 179 -13.80 14.42 4.60
CA GLN A 179 -14.05 13.06 5.08
C GLN A 179 -15.12 12.29 4.27
N ALA A 180 -16.19 12.96 3.84
CA ALA A 180 -17.24 12.35 3.02
C ALA A 180 -16.73 11.84 1.65
N GLN A 181 -15.64 12.41 1.14
CA GLN A 181 -15.02 11.96 -0.11
C GLN A 181 -14.34 10.60 0.07
N GLU A 182 -13.80 10.31 1.26
CA GLU A 182 -13.12 9.04 1.53
C GLU A 182 -14.07 7.85 1.39
N GLU A 183 -15.30 7.97 1.91
CA GLU A 183 -16.30 6.89 1.85
C GLU A 183 -16.74 6.59 0.41
N ALA A 184 -17.00 7.65 -0.38
CA ALA A 184 -17.32 7.51 -1.79
C ALA A 184 -16.14 6.88 -2.59
N LEU A 185 -14.90 7.28 -2.27
CA LEU A 185 -13.70 6.71 -2.88
C LEU A 185 -13.55 5.24 -2.53
N ARG A 186 -13.83 4.84 -1.28
CA ARG A 186 -13.69 3.45 -0.81
C ARG A 186 -14.52 2.48 -1.63
N ALA A 187 -15.80 2.79 -1.87
CA ALA A 187 -16.67 1.94 -2.70
C ALA A 187 -16.15 1.81 -4.14
N SER A 188 -15.71 2.92 -4.74
CA SER A 188 -15.16 2.92 -6.10
C SER A 188 -13.83 2.17 -6.21
N SER A 189 -12.96 2.28 -5.19
CA SER A 189 -11.69 1.55 -5.11
C SER A 189 -11.94 0.06 -4.94
N ALA A 190 -12.85 -0.34 -4.06
CA ALA A 190 -13.19 -1.75 -3.84
C ALA A 190 -13.66 -2.42 -5.13
N ALA A 191 -14.57 -1.78 -5.87
CA ALA A 191 -15.05 -2.30 -7.16
C ALA A 191 -13.93 -2.38 -8.21
N ALA A 192 -13.05 -1.37 -8.26
CA ALA A 192 -11.92 -1.34 -9.20
C ALA A 192 -10.90 -2.45 -8.89
N VAL A 193 -10.58 -2.66 -7.61
CA VAL A 193 -9.63 -3.68 -7.14
C VAL A 193 -10.20 -5.08 -7.29
N GLU A 194 -11.45 -5.33 -6.88
CA GLU A 194 -12.10 -6.65 -7.02
C GLU A 194 -12.13 -7.08 -8.49
N SER A 195 -12.58 -6.19 -9.39
CA SER A 195 -12.60 -6.48 -10.82
C SER A 195 -11.20 -6.67 -11.42
N PHE A 196 -10.21 -5.90 -10.96
CA PHE A 196 -8.81 -6.07 -11.37
C PHE A 196 -8.25 -7.42 -10.92
N MET A 197 -8.39 -7.80 -9.65
CA MET A 197 -7.88 -9.07 -9.12
C MET A 197 -8.57 -10.27 -9.78
N LEU A 198 -9.89 -10.19 -10.00
CA LEU A 198 -10.62 -11.23 -10.76
C LEU A 198 -10.06 -11.39 -12.17
N TYR A 199 -9.74 -10.28 -12.84
CA TYR A 199 -9.14 -10.31 -14.17
C TYR A 199 -7.70 -10.85 -14.14
N ALA A 200 -6.82 -10.24 -13.33
CA ALA A 200 -5.41 -10.60 -13.22
C ALA A 200 -5.24 -12.09 -12.90
N TYR A 201 -6.04 -12.60 -11.96
CA TYR A 201 -5.91 -13.97 -11.48
C TYR A 201 -6.86 -14.95 -12.19
N ARG A 202 -7.54 -14.56 -13.29
CA ARG A 202 -8.55 -15.40 -13.96
C ARG A 202 -8.07 -16.79 -14.40
N ARG A 203 -6.76 -16.95 -14.54
CA ARG A 203 -6.10 -18.22 -14.90
C ARG A 203 -5.44 -18.95 -13.71
N MET A 204 -5.49 -18.38 -12.51
CA MET A 204 -4.91 -18.94 -11.30
C MET A 204 -5.92 -19.87 -10.60
N PRO A 205 -5.53 -21.11 -10.26
CA PRO A 205 -6.37 -22.01 -9.47
C PRO A 205 -6.76 -21.40 -8.12
N SER A 206 -7.98 -21.67 -7.65
CA SER A 206 -8.47 -21.13 -6.36
C SER A 206 -7.59 -21.51 -5.18
N GLN A 207 -6.99 -22.71 -5.16
CA GLN A 207 -6.04 -23.09 -4.13
C GLN A 207 -4.82 -22.16 -4.09
N GLN A 208 -4.23 -21.84 -5.25
CA GLN A 208 -3.09 -20.92 -5.30
C GLN A 208 -3.48 -19.50 -4.87
N LEU A 209 -4.70 -19.05 -5.19
CA LEU A 209 -5.20 -17.76 -4.71
C LEU A 209 -5.38 -17.76 -3.17
N SER A 210 -5.86 -18.86 -2.60
CA SER A 210 -5.94 -19.04 -1.15
C SER A 210 -4.56 -19.03 -0.50
N ASP A 211 -3.59 -19.74 -1.09
CA ASP A 211 -2.22 -19.78 -0.59
C ASP A 211 -1.57 -18.39 -0.67
N TYR A 212 -1.90 -17.61 -1.71
CA TYR A 212 -1.39 -16.26 -1.87
C TYR A 212 -1.99 -15.29 -0.84
N ALA A 213 -3.30 -15.41 -0.54
CA ALA A 213 -3.90 -14.67 0.56
C ALA A 213 -3.22 -15.02 1.90
N ALA A 214 -2.99 -16.31 2.16
CA ALA A 214 -2.31 -16.76 3.39
C ALA A 214 -0.86 -16.28 3.50
N LEU A 215 -0.19 -16.00 2.38
CA LEU A 215 1.14 -15.38 2.35
C LEU A 215 1.08 -13.93 2.86
N TYR A 216 0.11 -13.13 2.41
CA TYR A 216 -0.07 -11.75 2.89
C TYR A 216 -0.52 -11.68 4.36
N GLU A 217 -1.20 -12.71 4.85
CA GLU A 217 -1.60 -12.83 6.26
C GLU A 217 -0.44 -13.20 7.19
N GLN A 218 0.75 -13.51 6.66
CA GLN A 218 1.92 -13.80 7.49
C GLN A 218 2.33 -12.56 8.30
N PRO A 219 2.72 -12.71 9.58
CA PRO A 219 2.95 -11.58 10.48
C PRO A 219 3.91 -10.50 9.95
N ALA A 220 4.98 -10.91 9.27
CA ALA A 220 5.96 -9.97 8.72
C ALA A 220 5.39 -9.10 7.57
N VAL A 221 4.58 -9.70 6.69
CA VAL A 221 3.96 -8.99 5.56
C VAL A 221 2.79 -8.12 6.06
N ALA A 222 1.96 -8.66 6.95
CA ALA A 222 0.89 -7.91 7.59
C ALA A 222 1.43 -6.67 8.34
N LEU A 223 2.49 -6.83 9.15
CA LEU A 223 3.11 -5.71 9.87
C LEU A 223 3.63 -4.62 8.93
N LEU A 224 4.23 -5.00 7.80
CA LEU A 224 4.69 -4.07 6.76
C LEU A 224 3.54 -3.23 6.20
N LEU A 225 2.45 -3.89 5.80
CA LEU A 225 1.31 -3.24 5.15
C LEU A 225 0.47 -2.43 6.14
N ASP A 226 0.15 -3.00 7.30
CA ASP A 226 -0.57 -2.31 8.38
C ASP A 226 0.16 -1.03 8.79
N SER A 227 1.47 -1.11 8.98
CA SER A 227 2.28 0.06 9.34
C SER A 227 2.31 1.09 8.20
N SER A 228 2.34 0.65 6.95
CA SER A 228 2.32 1.54 5.77
C SER A 228 0.99 2.29 5.65
N VAL A 229 -0.14 1.60 5.86
CA VAL A 229 -1.49 2.18 5.90
C VAL A 229 -1.58 3.30 6.94
N VAL A 230 -0.99 3.10 8.12
CA VAL A 230 -0.99 4.11 9.20
C VAL A 230 -0.07 5.30 8.87
N ILE A 231 1.11 5.04 8.31
CA ILE A 231 2.14 6.07 8.12
C ILE A 231 1.87 6.97 6.90
N LEU A 232 1.30 6.42 5.83
CA LEU A 232 1.12 7.14 4.56
C LEU A 232 0.36 8.47 4.71
N PRO A 233 -0.80 8.55 5.42
CA PRO A 233 -1.50 9.81 5.63
C PRO A 233 -0.64 10.88 6.32
N GLU A 234 0.18 10.48 7.29
CA GLU A 234 1.08 11.39 8.01
C GLU A 234 2.19 11.94 7.09
N LEU A 235 2.66 11.15 6.12
CA LEU A 235 3.62 11.60 5.12
C LEU A 235 2.98 12.62 4.18
N PHE A 236 1.77 12.36 3.71
CA PHE A 236 1.04 13.30 2.86
C PHE A 236 0.75 14.62 3.58
N ALA A 237 0.34 14.57 4.85
CA ALA A 237 0.19 15.75 5.69
C ALA A 237 1.51 16.54 5.82
N ALA A 238 2.62 15.84 6.06
CA ALA A 238 3.95 16.47 6.12
C ALA A 238 4.35 17.13 4.79
N ARG A 239 4.00 16.53 3.64
CA ARG A 239 4.22 17.16 2.32
C ARG A 239 3.35 18.39 2.12
N ARG A 240 2.07 18.35 2.50
CA ARG A 240 1.17 19.54 2.46
C ARG A 240 1.69 20.70 3.32
N GLU A 241 2.30 20.39 4.46
CA GLU A 241 2.93 21.40 5.32
C GLU A 241 4.18 22.02 4.67
N GLN A 242 4.94 21.25 3.88
CA GLN A 242 6.04 21.83 3.08
C GLN A 242 5.52 22.79 2.00
N LEU A 243 4.31 22.55 1.48
CA LEU A 243 3.68 23.44 0.49
C LEU A 243 3.13 24.75 1.08
N ARG A 244 3.06 24.93 2.41
CA ARG A 244 2.69 26.26 2.98
C ARG A 244 3.88 27.22 3.03
N LYS A 245 5.10 26.68 3.02
CA LYS A 245 6.34 27.44 2.95
C LYS A 245 6.65 27.78 1.50
#